data_AF-A0A6G3RXI9-F1
#
_entry.id   AF-A0A6G3RXI9-F1
#
_cell.length_a   1.000
_cell.length_b   1.000
_cell.length_c   1.000
_cell.angle_alpha   90.00
_cell.angle_beta   90.00
_cell.angle_gamma   90.00
#
_symmetry.space_group_name_H-M   'P 1'
#
loop_
_entity.id
_entity.type
_entity.pdbx_description
1 polymer ?
#
loop_
_entity_poly.entity_id
_entity_poly.type
_entity_poly.pdbx_seq_one_letter_code
_entity_poly.pdbx_strand_id
1 'polypeptide(L)' 'MHISAGPRYDLQSATDLGVRDTVYLNRGFEPSAPFHHAHEVTSLDGVLEILGI' A
#
# COMPACT_ATOMS: atom_id res chain seq x y z
N MET A 1 -4.48 9.62 -0.44
CA MET A 1 -3.63 8.44 -0.69
C MET A 1 -2.87 8.08 0.57
N HIS A 2 -3.04 6.86 1.05
CA HIS A 2 -2.27 6.28 2.15
C HIS A 2 -1.22 5.33 1.56
N ILE A 3 0.04 5.49 1.94
CA ILE A 3 1.16 4.68 1.46
C ILE A 3 1.79 4.00 2.67
N SER A 4 1.94 2.68 2.62
CA SER A 4 2.59 1.93 3.70
C SER A 4 3.39 0.74 3.18
N ALA A 5 4.41 0.34 3.94
CA ALA A 5 5.16 -0.89 3.74
C ALA A 5 4.74 -2.04 4.70
N GLY A 6 3.72 -1.84 5.52
CA GLY A 6 3.26 -2.77 6.55
C GLY A 6 1.79 -3.13 6.40
N PRO A 7 1.46 -4.30 5.82
CA PRO A 7 0.08 -4.68 5.56
C PRO A 7 -0.79 -4.78 6.83
N ARG A 8 -0.26 -5.41 7.89
CA ARG A 8 -1.06 -5.75 9.08
C ARG A 8 -1.43 -4.56 9.93
N TYR A 9 -0.54 -3.58 10.07
CA TYR A 9 -0.74 -2.47 10.99
C TYR A 9 -1.32 -1.24 10.31
N ASP A 10 -0.91 -1.00 9.07
CA ASP A 10 -1.30 0.22 8.36
C ASP A 10 -2.41 -0.08 7.33
N LEU A 11 -2.22 -1.04 6.43
CA LEU A 11 -3.18 -1.31 5.36
C LEU A 11 -4.48 -1.95 5.87
N GLN A 12 -4.41 -2.84 6.86
CA GLN A 12 -5.59 -3.37 7.55
C GLN A 12 -6.39 -2.22 8.19
N SER A 13 -5.73 -1.37 8.98
CA SER A 13 -6.38 -0.22 9.62
C SER A 13 -6.97 0.74 8.59
N ALA A 14 -6.24 1.04 7.51
CA ALA A 14 -6.72 1.88 6.42
C ALA A 14 -7.95 1.27 5.73
N THR A 15 -7.95 -0.05 5.52
CA THR A 15 -9.08 -0.80 4.95
C THR A 15 -10.29 -0.74 5.88
N ASP A 16 -10.11 -0.99 7.18
CA ASP A 16 -11.18 -0.97 8.18
C ASP A 16 -11.79 0.43 8.35
N LEU A 17 -10.99 1.48 8.16
CA LEU A 17 -11.44 2.88 8.14
C LEU A 17 -12.07 3.31 6.81
N GLY A 18 -12.07 2.45 5.79
CA GLY A 18 -12.66 2.73 4.47
C GLY A 18 -11.82 3.64 3.58
N VAL A 19 -10.50 3.75 3.82
CA VAL A 19 -9.57 4.46 2.93
C VAL A 19 -9.45 3.66 1.63
N ARG A 20 -9.76 4.31 0.50
CA ARG A 20 -9.79 3.64 -0.82
C ARG A 20 -8.50 3.81 -1.62
N ASP A 21 -7.86 4.97 -1.51
CA ASP A 21 -6.61 5.25 -2.21
C ASP A 21 -5.44 4.76 -1.37
N THR A 22 -5.08 3.49 -1.49
CA THR A 22 -4.01 2.85 -0.72
C THR A 22 -2.92 2.28 -1.64
N VAL A 23 -1.66 2.40 -1.21
CA VAL A 23 -0.49 1.79 -1.88
C VAL A 23 0.31 0.97 -0.90
N TYR A 24 0.64 -0.25 -1.32
CA TYR A 24 1.53 -1.15 -0.61
C TYR A 24 2.93 -1.07 -1.22
N LEU A 25 3.88 -0.51 -0.47
CA LEU A 25 5.30 -0.57 -0.79
C LEU A 25 5.87 -1.91 -0.33
N ASN A 26 5.82 -2.91 -1.20
CA ASN A 26 6.33 -4.25 -0.92
C ASN A 26 7.86 -4.28 -0.99
N ARG A 27 8.50 -4.35 0.19
CA ARG A 27 9.95 -4.52 0.35
C ARG A 27 10.37 -5.96 0.67
N GLY A 28 9.44 -6.93 0.61
CA GLY A 28 9.71 -8.34 0.86
C GLY A 28 9.79 -8.75 2.34
N PHE A 29 9.37 -7.90 3.28
CA PHE A 29 9.44 -8.20 4.72
C PHE A 29 8.21 -8.92 5.26
N GLU A 30 7.05 -8.77 4.61
CA GLU A 30 5.79 -9.38 5.03
C GLU A 30 5.14 -10.15 3.87
N PRO A 31 4.29 -11.16 4.16
CA PRO A 31 3.51 -11.83 3.12
C PRO A 31 2.61 -10.85 2.37
N SER A 32 2.31 -11.16 1.10
CA SER A 32 1.30 -10.43 0.34
C SER A 32 -0.04 -10.45 1.07
N ALA A 33 -0.75 -9.32 1.04
CA ALA A 33 -2.04 -9.15 1.69
C ALA A 33 -3.08 -8.60 0.69
N PRO A 34 -3.56 -9.44 -0.25
CA PRO A 34 -4.46 -9.00 -1.33
C PRO A 34 -5.79 -8.42 -0.83
N PHE A 35 -6.20 -8.77 0.39
CA PHE A 35 -7.45 -8.34 1.02
C PHE A 35 -7.50 -6.84 1.33
N HIS A 36 -6.38 -6.13 1.38
CA HIS A 36 -6.36 -4.69 1.70
C HIS A 36 -6.51 -3.77 0.48
N HIS A 37 -6.75 -4.35 -0.71
CA HIS A 37 -7.07 -3.61 -1.95
C HIS A 37 -6.09 -2.48 -2.31
N ALA A 38 -4.84 -2.58 -1.87
CA ALA A 38 -3.81 -1.59 -2.13
C ALA A 38 -3.11 -1.84 -3.46
N HIS A 39 -2.75 -0.77 -4.16
CA HIS A 39 -1.91 -0.88 -5.35
C HIS A 39 -0.49 -1.22 -4.91
N GLU A 40 0.08 -2.32 -5.43
CA GLU A 40 1.40 -2.77 -5.00
C GLU A 40 2.51 -2.13 -5.85
N VAL A 41 3.58 -1.69 -5.19
CA VAL A 41 4.81 -1.17 -5.79
C VAL A 41 6.02 -1.70 -5.02
N THR A 42 7.19 -1.77 -5.65
CA THR A 42 8.43 -2.27 -5.02
C THR A 42 9.41 -1.16 -4.66
N SER A 43 9.16 0.08 -5.13
CA SER A 43 9.96 1.26 -4.84
C SER A 43 9.08 2.51 -4.72
N LEU A 44 9.66 3.58 -4.18
CA LEU A 44 8.99 4.88 -4.15
C LEU A 44 8.83 5.48 -5.55
N ASP A 45 9.68 5.13 -6.51
CA ASP A 45 9.53 5.58 -7.89
C ASP A 45 8.19 5.12 -8.48
N GLY A 46 7.76 3.89 -8.18
CA GLY A 46 6.42 3.40 -8.57
C GLY A 46 5.28 4.21 -7.93
N VAL A 47 5.49 4.80 -6.76
CA VAL A 47 4.52 5.74 -6.15
C VAL A 47 4.47 7.04 -6.94
N LEU A 48 5.62 7.57 -7.35
CA LEU A 48 5.70 8.79 -8.17
C LEU A 48 5.03 8.58 -9.52
N GLU A 49 5.23 7.43 -10.16
CA GLU A 49 4.54 7.04 -11.39
C GLU A 49 3.01 7.02 -11.23
N ILE A 50 2.48 6.50 -10.13
CA ILE A 50 1.04 6.51 -9.81
C ILE A 50 0.54 7.96 -9.65
N LEU A 51 1.34 8.83 -9.05
CA LEU A 51 1.01 10.24 -8.81
C LEU A 51 1.20 11.12 -10.05
N GLY A 52 1.92 10.65 -11.06
CA GLY A 52 2.23 11.41 -12.29
C GLY A 52 3.20 12.57 -12.06
N ILE A 53 4.14 12.44 -11.11
CA ILE A 53 5.13 13.47 -10.74
C ILE A 53 6.57 12.99 -10.89
#